data_AF-A0A6L3N636-F1
#
_entry.id   AF-A0A6L3N636-F1
#
_cell.length_a   1.000
_cell.length_b   1.000
_cell.length_c   1.000
_cell.angle_alpha   90.00
_cell.angle_beta   90.00
_cell.angle_gamma   90.00
#
_symmetry.space_group_name_H-M   'P 1'
#
loop_
_entity.id
_entity.type
_entity.pdbx_description
1 polymer ?
#
loop_
_entity_poly.entity_id
_entity_poly.type
_entity_poly.pdbx_seq_one_letter_code
_entity_poly.pdbx_strand_id
1 'polypeptide(L)'
;CAPATPAHVALVLRRPPAWSDAQCARYHASTAALIERLRASCRVTFAVQSAGRGNDDAAYYRERGFDGTRTLKNVLADDTPDAVVSVRLHGALEAILHGVPAYHLSYERKGFGAYADLGVGRWVANAADFDAGSVCDTLFAPDALSRFWIQAEVGLERLGRAREQIVAALRGALEHGAAR
;
A
#
# COMPACT_ATOMS: atom_id res chain seq x y z
N CYS A 1 -0.82 -14.50 -21.00
CA CYS A 1 -1.46 -13.19 -21.22
C CYS A 1 -1.84 -12.65 -19.85
N ALA A 2 -1.12 -11.65 -19.33
CA ALA A 2 -1.54 -10.99 -18.09
C ALA A 2 -2.81 -10.16 -18.39
N PRO A 3 -3.81 -10.15 -17.50
CA PRO A 3 -5.00 -9.34 -17.72
C PRO A 3 -4.61 -7.86 -17.85
N ALA A 4 -5.17 -7.17 -18.84
CA ALA A 4 -4.80 -5.80 -19.17
C ALA A 4 -5.21 -4.78 -18.08
N THR A 5 -6.10 -5.16 -17.17
CA THR A 5 -6.60 -4.35 -16.04
C THR A 5 -6.94 -5.27 -14.86
N PRO A 6 -6.72 -4.84 -13.60
CA PRO A 6 -7.12 -5.63 -12.43
C PRO A 6 -8.64 -5.86 -12.40
N ALA A 7 -9.05 -7.13 -12.35
CA ALA A 7 -10.44 -7.57 -12.24
C ALA A 7 -10.91 -7.63 -10.77
N HIS A 8 -9.96 -7.69 -9.83
CA HIS A 8 -10.21 -7.69 -8.39
C HIS A 8 -9.22 -6.82 -7.64
N VAL A 9 -9.74 -5.85 -6.87
CA VAL A 9 -8.95 -5.00 -5.98
C VAL A 9 -9.40 -5.18 -4.53
N ALA A 10 -8.46 -5.38 -3.61
CA ALA A 10 -8.74 -5.33 -2.18
C ALA A 10 -8.42 -3.95 -1.60
N LEU A 11 -9.29 -3.44 -0.74
CA LEU A 11 -9.14 -2.17 -0.04
C LEU A 11 -8.89 -2.39 1.44
N VAL A 12 -7.81 -1.80 1.94
CA VAL A 12 -7.48 -1.71 3.37
C VAL A 12 -7.59 -0.25 3.77
N LEU A 13 -8.68 0.09 4.44
CA LEU A 13 -9.00 1.44 4.87
C LEU A 13 -8.92 1.54 6.39
N ARG A 14 -8.78 2.77 6.87
CA ARG A 14 -8.71 3.09 8.29
C ARG A 14 -9.45 4.41 8.52
N ARG A 15 -9.95 4.60 9.74
CA ARG A 15 -10.34 5.93 10.21
C ARG A 15 -9.16 6.91 10.02
N PRO A 16 -9.40 8.14 9.54
CA PRO A 16 -8.35 9.15 9.50
C PRO A 16 -7.79 9.37 10.93
N PRO A 17 -6.50 9.72 11.06
CA PRO A 17 -5.92 10.08 12.35
C PRO A 17 -6.51 11.42 12.85
N ALA A 18 -5.93 12.01 13.90
CA ALA A 18 -6.37 13.30 14.46
C ALA A 18 -6.12 14.48 13.49
N TRP A 19 -6.94 14.55 12.44
CA TRP A 19 -6.97 15.57 11.41
C TRP A 19 -8.08 16.58 11.67
N SER A 20 -7.99 17.74 11.02
CA SER A 20 -9.08 18.72 11.04
C SER A 20 -10.32 18.18 10.32
N ASP A 21 -11.50 18.72 10.65
CA ASP A 21 -12.76 18.32 10.02
C ASP A 21 -12.71 18.44 8.50
N ALA A 22 -12.07 19.50 7.99
CA ALA A 22 -11.89 19.71 6.56
C ALA A 22 -11.02 18.61 5.90
N GLN A 23 -9.97 18.15 6.58
CA GLN A 23 -9.14 17.03 6.10
C GLN A 23 -9.90 15.71 6.15
N CYS A 24 -10.64 15.44 7.23
CA CYS A 24 -11.50 14.26 7.35
C CYS A 24 -12.57 14.21 6.25
N ALA A 25 -13.24 15.34 6.00
CA ALA A 25 -14.24 15.45 4.94
C ALA A 25 -13.64 15.14 3.55
N ARG A 26 -12.46 15.70 3.24
CA ARG A 26 -11.75 15.42 1.98
C ARG A 26 -11.35 13.96 1.86
N TYR A 27 -10.73 13.39 2.90
CA TYR A 27 -10.36 11.97 2.92
C TYR A 27 -11.55 11.06 2.65
N HIS A 28 -12.69 11.32 3.28
CA HIS A 28 -13.90 10.54 3.06
C HIS A 28 -14.47 10.72 1.66
N ALA A 29 -14.45 11.93 1.11
CA ALA A 29 -14.86 12.20 -0.27
C ALA A 29 -13.97 11.47 -1.28
N SER A 30 -12.64 11.59 -1.17
CA SER A 30 -11.70 10.88 -2.05
C SER A 30 -11.82 9.36 -1.92
N THR A 31 -12.01 8.85 -0.70
CA THR A 31 -12.21 7.41 -0.47
C THR A 31 -13.51 6.90 -1.11
N ALA A 32 -14.60 7.65 -0.99
CA ALA A 32 -15.87 7.30 -1.63
C ALA A 32 -15.75 7.30 -3.16
N ALA A 33 -15.13 8.34 -3.73
CA ALA A 33 -14.88 8.44 -5.17
C ALA A 33 -13.98 7.30 -5.69
N LEU A 34 -12.98 6.89 -4.92
CA LEU A 34 -12.14 5.74 -5.26
C LEU A 34 -12.94 4.45 -5.28
N ILE A 35 -13.74 4.18 -4.25
CA ILE A 35 -14.59 2.99 -4.16
C ILE A 35 -15.57 2.93 -5.34
N GLU A 36 -16.22 4.05 -5.66
CA GLU A 36 -17.17 4.15 -6.77
C GLU A 36 -16.51 3.82 -8.11
N ARG A 37 -15.36 4.45 -8.39
CA ARG A 37 -14.60 4.23 -9.64
C ARG A 37 -14.10 2.80 -9.76
N LEU A 38 -13.59 2.21 -8.68
CA LEU A 38 -13.14 0.82 -8.70
C LEU A 38 -14.31 -0.13 -8.96
N ARG A 39 -15.44 0.04 -8.26
CA ARG A 39 -16.63 -0.81 -8.45
C ARG A 39 -17.24 -0.74 -9.85
N ALA A 40 -17.01 0.36 -10.58
CA ALA A 40 -17.45 0.49 -11.96
C ALA A 40 -16.64 -0.39 -12.94
N SER A 41 -15.46 -0.87 -12.55
CA SER A 41 -14.53 -1.58 -13.44
C SER A 41 -14.05 -2.92 -12.91
N CYS A 42 -14.10 -3.15 -11.60
CA CYS A 42 -13.59 -4.37 -10.97
C CYS A 42 -14.38 -4.75 -9.70
N ARG A 43 -14.21 -5.99 -9.27
CA ARG A 43 -14.69 -6.45 -7.97
C ARG A 43 -13.87 -5.78 -6.86
N VAL A 44 -14.54 -5.32 -5.80
CA VAL A 44 -13.89 -4.71 -4.64
C VAL A 44 -14.15 -5.55 -3.39
N THR A 45 -13.08 -5.97 -2.71
CA THR A 45 -13.15 -6.62 -1.38
C THR A 45 -12.59 -5.67 -0.31
N PHE A 46 -13.28 -5.47 0.80
CA PHE A 46 -12.69 -4.77 1.96
C PHE A 46 -12.00 -5.77 2.87
N ALA A 47 -10.78 -5.43 3.29
CA ALA A 47 -9.95 -6.29 4.12
C ALA A 47 -9.53 -5.54 5.40
N VAL A 48 -9.63 -6.22 6.55
CA VAL A 48 -9.19 -5.71 7.85
C VAL A 48 -7.72 -6.08 8.04
N GLN A 49 -6.85 -5.10 8.32
CA GLN A 49 -5.44 -5.36 8.63
C GLN A 49 -5.19 -5.33 10.14
N SER A 50 -5.95 -4.53 10.88
CA SER A 50 -5.81 -4.42 12.33
C SER A 50 -7.17 -4.33 13.03
N ALA A 51 -7.30 -5.04 14.17
CA ALA A 51 -8.48 -5.04 15.04
C ALA A 51 -8.14 -4.60 16.49
N GLY A 52 -7.00 -3.92 16.68
CA GLY A 52 -6.48 -3.54 17.99
C GLY A 52 -7.03 -2.21 18.51
N ARG A 53 -6.94 -1.95 19.83
CA ARG A 53 -7.33 -0.64 20.40
C ARG A 53 -6.54 0.50 19.76
N GLY A 54 -7.25 1.49 19.18
CA GLY A 54 -6.66 2.62 18.43
C GLY A 54 -6.28 2.31 16.97
N ASN A 55 -6.42 1.06 16.55
CA ASN A 55 -6.16 0.55 15.20
C ASN A 55 -7.19 -0.55 14.87
N ASP A 56 -8.47 -0.24 15.00
CA ASP A 56 -9.57 -1.16 14.70
C ASP A 56 -10.22 -0.75 13.37
N ASP A 57 -9.72 -1.35 12.28
CA ASP A 57 -10.26 -1.13 10.94
C ASP A 57 -11.70 -1.67 10.85
N ALA A 58 -12.02 -2.76 11.57
CA ALA A 58 -13.36 -3.34 11.58
C ALA A 58 -14.39 -2.41 12.24
N ALA A 59 -14.03 -1.68 13.30
CA ALA A 59 -14.88 -0.64 13.87
C ALA A 59 -15.17 0.48 12.87
N TYR A 60 -14.14 0.94 12.15
CA TYR A 60 -14.31 1.93 11.09
C TYR A 60 -15.20 1.41 9.95
N TYR A 61 -15.07 0.14 9.59
CA TYR A 61 -15.89 -0.46 8.52
C TYR A 61 -17.36 -0.55 8.93
N ARG A 62 -17.64 -0.96 10.17
CA ARG A 62 -19.01 -0.97 10.71
C ARG A 62 -19.65 0.42 10.69
N GLU A 63 -18.91 1.44 11.10
CA GLU A 63 -19.37 2.84 11.07
C GLU A 63 -19.70 3.31 9.65
N ARG A 64 -18.91 2.91 8.65
CA ARG A 64 -19.07 3.35 7.26
C ARG A 64 -19.95 2.43 6.41
N GLY A 65 -20.42 1.30 6.97
CA GLY A 65 -21.23 0.32 6.25
C GLY A 65 -20.45 -0.51 5.23
N PHE A 66 -19.14 -0.69 5.43
CA PHE A 66 -18.33 -1.56 4.56
C PHE A 66 -18.39 -3.01 5.02
N ASP A 67 -18.58 -3.92 4.07
CA ASP A 67 -18.50 -5.36 4.32
C ASP A 67 -17.04 -5.82 4.31
N GLY A 68 -16.34 -5.61 5.43
CA GLY A 68 -14.97 -6.08 5.63
C GLY A 68 -14.87 -6.89 6.92
N THR A 69 -15.40 -8.10 6.86
CA THR A 69 -15.33 -9.10 7.94
C THR A 69 -14.07 -9.95 7.86
N ARG A 70 -13.43 -10.02 6.68
CA ARG A 70 -12.24 -10.83 6.42
C ARG A 70 -10.96 -10.04 6.70
N THR A 71 -9.97 -10.73 7.26
CA THR A 71 -8.63 -10.16 7.42
C THR A 71 -7.92 -10.08 6.07
N LEU A 72 -6.97 -9.15 5.92
CA LEU A 72 -6.14 -9.06 4.73
C LEU A 72 -5.43 -10.37 4.42
N LYS A 73 -4.86 -11.02 5.44
CA LYS A 73 -4.26 -12.35 5.32
C LYS A 73 -5.21 -13.38 4.67
N ASN A 74 -6.46 -13.46 5.12
CA ASN A 74 -7.43 -14.43 4.58
C ASN A 74 -7.89 -14.04 3.16
N VAL A 75 -7.97 -12.75 2.86
CA VAL A 75 -8.25 -12.28 1.50
C VAL A 75 -7.08 -12.68 0.59
N LEU A 76 -5.83 -12.40 0.96
CA LEU A 76 -4.66 -12.77 0.17
C LEU A 76 -4.52 -14.29 -0.04
N ALA A 77 -4.92 -15.10 0.94
CA ALA A 77 -4.82 -16.56 0.87
C ALA A 77 -5.95 -17.23 0.09
N ASP A 78 -7.21 -16.85 0.33
CA ASP A 78 -8.38 -17.60 -0.16
C ASP A 78 -9.18 -16.86 -1.23
N ASP A 79 -8.87 -15.59 -1.49
CA ASP A 79 -9.54 -14.73 -2.48
C ASP A 79 -8.54 -13.68 -3.02
N THR A 80 -7.41 -14.15 -3.54
CA THR A 80 -6.26 -13.31 -3.87
C THR A 80 -6.64 -12.22 -4.91
N PRO A 81 -6.48 -10.93 -4.57
CA PRO A 81 -6.75 -9.84 -5.50
C PRO A 81 -5.61 -9.61 -6.48
N ASP A 82 -5.90 -8.97 -7.61
CA ASP A 82 -4.90 -8.56 -8.59
C ASP A 82 -4.06 -7.38 -8.10
N ALA A 83 -4.64 -6.54 -7.23
CA ALA A 83 -3.97 -5.44 -6.56
C ALA A 83 -4.60 -5.11 -5.20
N VAL A 84 -3.82 -4.49 -4.32
CA VAL A 84 -4.29 -3.94 -3.05
C VAL A 84 -4.15 -2.43 -3.05
N VAL A 85 -5.15 -1.70 -2.54
CA VAL A 85 -4.97 -0.30 -2.14
C VAL A 85 -5.08 -0.22 -0.63
N SER A 86 -4.03 0.28 0.03
CA SER A 86 -3.94 0.28 1.48
C SER A 86 -3.55 1.64 2.03
N VAL A 87 -4.32 2.14 3.01
CA VAL A 87 -3.91 3.29 3.82
C VAL A 87 -2.89 2.92 4.92
N ARG A 88 -2.64 1.62 5.11
CA ARG A 88 -1.70 1.10 6.11
C ARG A 88 -0.45 0.57 5.41
N LEU A 89 0.71 1.09 5.77
CA LEU A 89 1.98 0.62 5.19
C LEU A 89 2.18 -0.88 5.38
N HIS A 90 1.90 -1.39 6.59
CA HIS A 90 2.01 -2.83 6.87
C HIS A 90 1.09 -3.68 6.00
N GLY A 91 -0.15 -3.23 5.74
CA GLY A 91 -1.05 -3.95 4.82
C GLY A 91 -0.57 -3.91 3.37
N ALA A 92 0.02 -2.79 2.94
CA ALA A 92 0.61 -2.70 1.60
C ALA A 92 1.81 -3.64 1.45
N LEU A 93 2.71 -3.68 2.44
CA LEU A 93 3.87 -4.55 2.43
C LEU A 93 3.49 -6.03 2.56
N GLU A 94 2.49 -6.37 3.37
CA GLU A 94 1.94 -7.73 3.48
C GLU A 94 1.47 -8.23 2.12
N ALA A 95 0.72 -7.41 1.37
CA ALA A 95 0.28 -7.74 0.02
C ALA A 95 1.46 -7.97 -0.94
N ILE A 96 2.46 -7.08 -0.93
CA ILE A 96 3.67 -7.21 -1.76
C ILE A 96 4.43 -8.49 -1.44
N LEU A 97 4.60 -8.82 -0.16
CA LEU A 97 5.24 -10.06 0.28
C LEU A 97 4.47 -11.31 -0.15
N HIS A 98 3.15 -11.19 -0.34
CA HIS A 98 2.29 -12.23 -0.90
C HIS A 98 2.25 -12.24 -2.45
N GLY A 99 3.08 -11.45 -3.13
CA GLY A 99 3.13 -11.41 -4.58
C GLY A 99 2.01 -10.59 -5.24
N VAL A 100 1.33 -9.73 -4.46
CA VAL A 100 0.27 -8.84 -4.96
C VAL A 100 0.75 -7.38 -4.99
N PRO A 101 0.72 -6.68 -6.14
CA PRO A 101 1.02 -5.26 -6.23
C PRO A 101 0.15 -4.43 -5.28
N ALA A 102 0.75 -3.44 -4.60
CA ALA A 102 0.04 -2.62 -3.64
C ALA A 102 0.23 -1.13 -3.91
N TYR A 103 -0.87 -0.39 -3.97
CA TYR A 103 -0.89 1.07 -3.94
C TYR A 103 -1.04 1.55 -2.50
N HIS A 104 -0.15 2.41 -2.03
CA HIS A 104 -0.18 2.90 -0.66
C HIS A 104 -0.70 4.34 -0.57
N LEU A 105 -1.77 4.54 0.18
CA LEU A 105 -2.23 5.87 0.59
C LEU A 105 -1.55 6.22 1.92
N SER A 106 -0.44 6.94 1.85
CA SER A 106 0.39 7.21 3.02
C SER A 106 -0.08 8.43 3.82
N TYR A 107 -0.15 8.30 5.14
CA TYR A 107 -0.32 9.42 6.07
C TYR A 107 1.00 10.13 6.40
N GLU A 108 2.13 9.44 6.24
CA GLU A 108 3.43 9.85 6.77
C GLU A 108 4.54 9.77 5.71
N ARG A 109 5.70 10.38 6.00
CA ARG A 109 6.87 10.31 5.12
C ARG A 109 7.42 8.88 4.94
N LYS A 110 7.17 7.99 5.91
CA LYS A 110 7.66 6.60 5.88
C LYS A 110 7.15 5.81 4.69
N GLY A 111 5.88 5.96 4.33
CA GLY A 111 5.29 5.27 3.18
C GLY A 111 5.95 5.68 1.86
N PHE A 112 6.22 6.97 1.68
CA PHE A 112 6.93 7.49 0.51
C PHE A 112 8.37 6.97 0.44
N GLY A 113 9.10 6.96 1.56
CA GLY A 113 10.46 6.41 1.63
C GLY A 113 10.51 4.95 1.21
N ALA A 114 9.64 4.11 1.79
CA ALA A 114 9.57 2.69 1.46
C ALA A 114 9.28 2.43 -0.03
N TYR A 115 8.34 3.18 -0.63
CA TYR A 115 8.00 3.03 -2.05
C TYR A 115 9.07 3.59 -2.99
N ALA A 116 9.77 4.65 -2.59
CA ALA A 116 10.93 5.17 -3.33
C ALA A 116 12.11 4.19 -3.32
N ASP A 117 12.34 3.55 -2.18
CA ASP A 117 13.36 2.51 -1.97
C ASP A 117 13.10 1.28 -2.83
N LEU A 118 11.84 0.83 -2.88
CA LEU A 118 11.37 -0.24 -3.78
C LEU A 118 11.34 0.19 -5.26
N GLY A 119 11.52 1.47 -5.60
CA GLY A 119 11.48 1.93 -7.00
C GLY A 119 10.07 2.09 -7.59
N VAL A 120 9.02 1.91 -6.78
CA VAL A 120 7.61 1.99 -7.18
C VAL A 120 6.96 3.29 -6.70
N GLY A 121 7.70 4.41 -6.69
CA GLY A 121 7.24 5.70 -6.14
C GLY A 121 5.97 6.30 -6.78
N ARG A 122 5.50 5.76 -7.91
CA ARG A 122 4.21 6.12 -8.52
C ARG A 122 3.00 5.44 -7.87
N TRP A 123 3.24 4.40 -7.07
CA TRP A 123 2.23 3.61 -6.37
C TRP A 123 2.00 4.10 -4.94
N VAL A 124 2.33 5.36 -4.65
CA VAL A 124 2.09 5.98 -3.36
C VAL A 124 1.53 7.39 -3.54
N ALA A 125 0.50 7.72 -2.76
CA ALA A 125 -0.08 9.06 -2.70
C ALA A 125 -0.34 9.46 -1.25
N ASN A 126 -0.50 10.76 -1.00
CA ASN A 126 -0.84 11.26 0.33
C ASN A 126 -2.32 10.97 0.61
N ALA A 127 -2.62 10.26 1.70
CA ALA A 127 -3.98 9.90 2.03
C ALA A 127 -4.88 11.11 2.37
N ALA A 128 -4.33 12.26 2.77
CA ALA A 128 -5.11 13.43 3.18
C ALA A 128 -5.79 14.15 2.01
N ASP A 129 -5.26 14.00 0.80
CA ASP A 129 -5.65 14.78 -0.38
C ASP A 129 -5.40 14.05 -1.71
N PHE A 130 -5.29 12.71 -1.71
CA PHE A 130 -5.16 11.96 -2.95
C PHE A 130 -6.34 12.19 -3.89
N ASP A 131 -6.03 12.15 -5.19
CA ASP A 131 -7.02 12.15 -6.26
C ASP A 131 -7.38 10.71 -6.64
N ALA A 132 -8.67 10.38 -6.55
CA ALA A 132 -9.17 9.03 -6.85
C ALA A 132 -8.97 8.65 -8.33
N GLY A 133 -9.03 9.62 -9.24
CA GLY A 133 -8.77 9.41 -10.67
C GLY A 133 -7.34 8.91 -10.89
N SER A 134 -6.36 9.63 -10.36
CA SER A 134 -4.93 9.34 -10.47
C SER A 134 -4.55 7.96 -9.90
N VAL A 135 -5.21 7.54 -8.80
CA VAL A 135 -5.04 6.18 -8.26
C VAL A 135 -5.56 5.14 -9.25
N CYS A 136 -6.78 5.31 -9.76
CA CYS A 136 -7.35 4.41 -10.77
C CYS A 136 -6.54 4.40 -12.07
N ASP A 137 -6.09 5.56 -12.56
CA ASP A 137 -5.26 5.67 -13.75
C ASP A 137 -3.95 4.90 -13.58
N THR A 138 -3.36 4.91 -12.37
CA THR A 138 -2.16 4.12 -12.08
C THR A 138 -2.47 2.61 -12.09
N LEU A 139 -3.55 2.19 -11.42
CA LEU A 139 -3.95 0.79 -11.31
C LEU A 139 -4.35 0.17 -12.65
N PHE A 140 -5.05 0.94 -13.48
CA PHE A 140 -5.61 0.50 -14.76
C PHE A 140 -4.74 0.86 -15.96
N ALA A 141 -3.58 1.50 -15.77
CA ALA A 141 -2.67 1.75 -16.86
C ALA A 141 -2.23 0.42 -17.53
N PRO A 142 -1.98 0.40 -18.85
CA PRO A 142 -1.51 -0.80 -19.54
C PRO A 142 -0.28 -1.38 -18.86
N ASP A 143 -0.29 -2.69 -18.60
CA ASP A 143 0.83 -3.42 -17.96
C ASP A 143 1.21 -2.88 -16.57
N ALA A 144 0.32 -2.18 -15.85
CA ALA A 144 0.62 -1.59 -14.54
C ALA A 144 1.18 -2.61 -13.54
N LEU A 145 0.55 -3.78 -13.42
CA LEU A 145 0.95 -4.83 -12.47
C LEU A 145 2.32 -5.43 -12.82
N SER A 146 2.56 -5.71 -14.11
CA SER A 146 3.86 -6.21 -14.57
C SER A 146 4.97 -5.19 -14.36
N ARG A 147 4.70 -3.91 -14.68
CA ARG A 147 5.67 -2.81 -14.48
C ARG A 147 5.97 -2.57 -13.01
N PHE A 148 4.99 -2.75 -12.12
CA PHE A 148 5.22 -2.70 -10.67
C PHE A 148 6.30 -3.69 -10.26
N TRP A 149 6.19 -4.95 -10.69
CA TRP A 149 7.16 -5.98 -10.34
C TRP A 149 8.54 -5.75 -10.94
N ILE A 150 8.61 -5.38 -12.22
CA ILE A 150 9.90 -5.04 -12.86
C ILE A 150 10.61 -3.92 -12.08
N GLN A 151 9.87 -2.89 -11.66
CA GLN A 151 10.44 -1.79 -10.87
C GLN A 151 10.84 -2.23 -9.46
N ALA A 152 10.00 -3.03 -8.80
CA ALA A 152 10.24 -3.56 -7.47
C ALA A 152 11.50 -4.43 -7.43
N GLU A 153 11.70 -5.31 -8.41
CA GLU A 153 12.89 -6.16 -8.54
C GLU A 153 14.17 -5.33 -8.63
N VAL A 154 14.19 -4.32 -9.52
CA VAL A 154 15.31 -3.39 -9.65
C VAL A 154 15.58 -2.63 -8.34
N GLY A 155 14.51 -2.20 -7.65
CA GLY A 155 14.60 -1.54 -6.35
C GLY A 155 15.18 -2.44 -5.26
N LEU A 156 14.75 -3.70 -5.19
CA LEU A 156 15.22 -4.71 -4.25
C LEU A 156 16.70 -5.04 -4.46
N GLU A 157 17.16 -5.17 -5.70
CA GLU A 157 18.58 -5.35 -5.99
C GLU A 157 19.43 -4.17 -5.50
N ARG A 158 18.95 -2.94 -5.73
CA ARG A 158 19.61 -1.73 -5.25
C ARG A 158 19.67 -1.70 -3.71
N LEU A 159 18.58 -2.06 -3.05
CA LEU A 159 18.51 -2.17 -1.58
C LEU A 159 19.48 -3.23 -1.05
N GLY A 160 19.60 -4.38 -1.73
CA GLY A 160 20.57 -5.40 -1.41
C GLY A 160 22.01 -4.86 -1.41
N ARG A 161 22.40 -4.18 -2.51
CA ARG A 161 23.73 -3.56 -2.62
C ARG A 161 23.96 -2.48 -1.57
N ALA A 162 22.99 -1.62 -1.31
CA ALA A 162 23.10 -0.57 -0.29
C ALA A 162 23.28 -1.18 1.12
N ARG A 163 22.54 -2.26 1.43
CA ARG A 163 22.68 -2.99 2.69
C ARG A 163 24.08 -3.58 2.83
N GLU A 164 24.61 -4.23 1.80
CA GLU A 164 25.97 -4.79 1.81
C GLU A 164 27.03 -3.72 2.09
N GLN A 165 26.91 -2.56 1.43
CA GLN A 165 27.81 -1.42 1.65
C GLN A 165 27.75 -0.90 3.09
N ILE A 166 26.56 -0.72 3.64
CA ILE A 166 26.37 -0.26 5.03
C ILE A 166 26.99 -1.27 6.01
N VAL A 167 26.71 -2.57 5.83
CA VAL A 167 27.24 -3.63 6.69
C VAL A 167 28.77 -3.68 6.61
N ALA A 168 29.34 -3.58 5.40
CA ALA A 168 30.78 -3.55 5.20
C ALA A 168 31.43 -2.34 5.88
N ALA A 169 30.84 -1.14 5.73
CA ALA A 169 31.33 0.08 6.36
C ALA A 169 31.30 -0.01 7.90
N LEU A 170 30.21 -0.56 8.47
CA LEU A 170 30.09 -0.75 9.92
C LEU A 170 31.13 -1.75 10.46
N ARG A 171 31.36 -2.86 9.74
CA ARG A 171 32.41 -3.83 10.11
C ARG A 171 33.80 -3.20 10.06
N GLY A 172 34.11 -2.48 8.98
CA GLY A 172 35.37 -1.76 8.84
C GLY A 172 35.57 -0.74 9.97
N ALA A 173 34.54 0.02 10.33
CA ALA A 173 34.62 0.99 11.43
C ALA A 173 34.93 0.33 12.79
N LEU A 174 34.36 -0.85 13.07
CA LEU A 174 34.65 -1.61 14.29
C LEU A 174 36.09 -2.13 14.31
N GLU A 175 36.59 -2.65 13.19
CA GLU A 175 37.97 -3.15 13.06
C GLU A 175 39.01 -2.03 13.23
N HIS A 176 38.77 -0.86 12.65
CA HIS A 176 39.66 0.31 12.78
C HIS A 176 39.53 1.03 14.13
N GLY A 177 38.36 0.95 14.76
CA GLY A 177 38.11 1.51 16.09
C GLY A 177 38.71 0.67 17.23
N ALA A 178 38.80 -0.65 17.05
CA ALA A 178 39.44 -1.56 18.00
C ALA A 178 40.98 -1.57 17.92
N ALA A 179 41.55 -0.98 16.86
CA ALA A 179 42.99 -0.83 16.65
C ALA A 179 43.57 0.50 17.20
N ARG A 180 42.74 1.32 17.87
CA ARG A 180 43.13 2.52 18.62
C ARG A 180 42.96 2.27 20.11
#